data_AF-A0A7V2IC98-F1
#
_entry.id   AF-A0A7V2IC98-F1
#
_cell.length_a   1.000
_cell.length_b   1.000
_cell.length_c   1.000
_cell.angle_alpha   90.00
_cell.angle_beta   90.00
_cell.angle_gamma   90.00
#
_symmetry.space_group_name_H-M   'P 1'
#
loop_
_entity.id
_entity.type
_entity.pdbx_description
1 polymer ?
#
loop_
_entity_poly.entity_id
_entity_poly.type
_entity_poly.pdbx_seq_one_letter_code
_entity_poly.pdbx_strand_id
1 'polypeptide(L)'
;MSATLQQAAAAYGATAAQTLSPVETMLRLYDLGVAACDARDARQASAVLVELIAALDFRHGDFPARLYALFEYALREVKAGRWTMPHRILAELRDAWRQALAPSQG
;
A
#
# COMPACT_ATOMS: atom_id res chain seq x y z
N MET A 1 28.37 26.82 25.18
CA MET A 1 27.48 26.41 24.08
C MET A 1 26.21 25.87 24.71
N SER A 2 25.11 26.63 24.62
CA SER A 2 23.91 26.47 25.43
C SER A 2 23.21 25.11 25.25
N ALA A 3 22.85 24.49 26.37
CA ALA A 3 22.07 23.25 26.48
C ALA A 3 20.78 23.27 25.64
N THR A 4 20.27 24.46 25.31
CA THR A 4 19.09 24.71 24.48
C THR A 4 19.17 24.13 23.06
N LEU A 5 20.36 24.14 22.42
CA LEU A 5 20.52 23.55 21.07
C LEU A 5 20.51 22.02 21.11
N GLN A 6 21.06 21.44 22.18
CA GLN A 6 21.10 19.98 22.35
C GLN A 6 19.71 19.42 22.69
N GLN A 7 18.91 20.18 23.44
CA GLN A 7 17.51 19.85 23.74
C GLN A 7 16.61 19.98 22.50
N ALA A 8 16.88 20.97 21.63
CA ALA A 8 16.19 21.10 20.33
C ALA A 8 16.52 19.94 19.37
N ALA A 9 17.77 19.47 19.33
CA ALA A 9 18.17 18.31 18.53
C ALA A 9 17.54 16.99 19.04
N ALA A 10 17.45 16.82 20.36
CA ALA A 10 16.76 15.67 20.97
C ALA A 10 15.24 15.69 20.68
N ALA A 11 14.61 16.86 20.67
CA ALA A 11 13.20 17.02 20.29
C ALA A 11 12.95 16.73 18.80
N TYR A 12 13.86 17.13 17.91
CA TYR A 12 13.79 16.81 16.47
C TYR A 12 13.99 15.30 16.21
N GLY A 13 14.89 14.65 16.95
CA GLY A 13 15.10 13.20 16.89
C GLY A 13 13.94 12.39 17.46
N ALA A 14 13.20 12.91 18.44
CA ALA A 14 12.01 12.29 19.00
C ALA A 14 10.76 12.45 18.13
N THR A 15 10.73 13.45 17.23
CA THR A 15 9.72 13.55 16.15
C THR A 15 10.06 12.71 14.92
N ALA A 16 11.16 11.94 14.92
CA ALA A 16 11.27 10.75 14.07
C ALA A 16 10.30 9.69 14.62
N ALA A 17 9.01 10.03 14.60
CA ALA A 17 7.94 9.10 14.80
C ALA A 17 8.17 7.93 13.84
N GLN A 18 7.86 6.74 14.31
CA GLN A 18 7.98 5.48 13.57
C GLN A 18 6.92 5.40 12.47
N THR A 19 6.79 6.44 11.65
CA THR A 19 5.98 6.46 10.44
C THR A 19 6.66 5.56 9.43
N LEU A 20 5.92 4.53 9.01
CA LEU A 20 6.27 3.71 7.86
C LEU A 20 6.63 4.63 6.68
N SER A 21 7.66 4.27 5.94
CA SER A 21 7.92 4.92 4.65
C SER A 21 6.69 4.79 3.74
N PRO A 22 6.50 5.69 2.76
CA PRO A 22 5.39 5.58 1.80
C PRO A 22 5.31 4.21 1.13
N VAL A 23 6.47 3.60 0.87
CA VAL A 23 6.61 2.26 0.29
C VAL A 23 6.12 1.17 1.25
N GLU A 24 6.52 1.21 2.52
CA GLU A 24 6.06 0.23 3.51
C GLU A 24 4.56 0.38 3.78
N THR A 25 4.04 1.60 3.73
CA THR A 25 2.60 1.89 3.84
C THR A 25 1.83 1.26 2.67
N MET A 26 2.32 1.42 1.44
CA MET A 26 1.75 0.78 0.26
C MET A 26 1.74 -0.76 0.40
N LEU A 27 2.87 -1.37 0.79
CA LEU A 27 2.96 -2.82 1.00
C LEU A 27 1.99 -3.32 2.08
N ARG A 28 1.81 -2.55 3.16
CA ARG A 28 0.84 -2.86 4.22
C ARG A 28 -0.60 -2.80 3.73
N LEU A 29 -0.96 -1.87 2.83
CA LEU A 29 -2.28 -1.84 2.21
C LEU A 29 -2.55 -3.13 1.42
N TYR A 30 -1.56 -3.61 0.65
CA TYR A 30 -1.70 -4.89 -0.03
C TYR A 30 -1.87 -6.07 0.94
N ASP A 31 -1.06 -6.15 2.00
CA ASP A 31 -1.21 -7.20 3.02
C ASP A 31 -2.60 -7.17 3.66
N LEU A 32 -3.11 -5.97 3.96
CA LEU A 32 -4.45 -5.78 4.53
C LEU A 32 -5.55 -6.21 3.56
N GLY A 33 -5.40 -5.89 2.27
CA GLY A 33 -6.35 -6.29 1.23
C GLY A 33 -6.39 -7.80 1.01
N VAL A 34 -5.23 -8.47 1.03
CA VAL A 34 -5.13 -9.94 0.96
C VAL A 34 -5.85 -10.57 2.16
N ALA A 35 -5.51 -10.14 3.38
CA ALA A 35 -6.15 -10.65 4.59
C ALA A 35 -7.67 -10.41 4.61
N ALA A 36 -8.13 -9.26 4.11
CA ALA A 36 -9.55 -8.97 3.97
C ALA A 36 -10.25 -9.89 2.96
N CYS A 37 -9.59 -10.25 1.85
CA CYS A 37 -10.12 -11.23 0.90
C CYS A 37 -10.21 -12.63 1.51
N ASP A 38 -9.21 -13.06 2.28
CA ASP A 38 -9.21 -14.34 3.00
C ASP A 38 -10.36 -14.40 4.02
N ALA A 39 -10.55 -13.30 4.77
CA ALA A 39 -11.64 -13.15 5.73
C ALA A 39 -13.01 -12.91 5.07
N ARG A 40 -13.08 -12.73 3.74
CA ARG A 40 -14.27 -12.33 2.98
C ARG A 40 -14.93 -11.05 3.53
N ASP A 41 -14.12 -10.13 4.06
CA ASP A 41 -14.57 -8.84 4.55
C ASP A 41 -14.71 -7.86 3.37
N ALA A 42 -15.91 -7.80 2.80
CA ALA A 42 -16.21 -6.93 1.66
C ALA A 42 -15.94 -5.46 1.94
N ARG A 43 -16.19 -5.02 3.18
CA ARG A 43 -16.04 -3.61 3.57
C ARG A 43 -14.56 -3.26 3.60
N GLN A 44 -13.75 -4.07 4.27
CA GLN A 44 -12.32 -3.84 4.39
C GLN A 44 -11.62 -3.98 3.05
N ALA A 45 -11.93 -5.02 2.27
CA ALA A 45 -11.33 -5.22 0.94
C ALA A 45 -11.68 -4.06 -0.01
N SER A 46 -12.93 -3.58 0.02
CA SER A 46 -13.34 -2.42 -0.78
C SER A 46 -12.62 -1.14 -0.37
N ALA A 47 -12.46 -0.90 0.94
CA ALA A 47 -11.76 0.27 1.46
C ALA A 47 -10.29 0.29 1.01
N VAL A 48 -9.60 -0.85 1.10
CA VAL A 48 -8.20 -0.98 0.63
C VAL A 48 -8.09 -0.69 -0.87
N LEU A 49 -8.98 -1.26 -1.68
CA LEU A 49 -8.95 -1.04 -3.13
C LEU A 49 -9.20 0.43 -3.51
N VAL A 50 -10.10 1.11 -2.81
CA VAL A 50 -10.35 2.55 -3.00
C VAL A 50 -9.11 3.37 -2.63
N GLU A 51 -8.45 3.04 -1.52
CA GLU A 51 -7.22 3.71 -1.08
C GLU A 51 -6.10 3.52 -2.12
N LEU A 52 -5.91 2.30 -2.62
CA LEU A 52 -4.92 1.99 -3.66
C LEU A 52 -5.21 2.75 -4.96
N ILE A 53 -6.48 2.89 -5.35
CA ILE A 53 -6.88 3.71 -6.51
C ILE A 53 -6.57 5.19 -6.28
N ALA A 54 -6.89 5.72 -5.10
CA ALA A 54 -6.64 7.12 -4.75
C ALA A 54 -5.13 7.45 -4.70
N ALA A 55 -4.29 6.46 -4.41
CA ALA A 55 -2.84 6.60 -4.38
C ALA A 55 -2.16 6.58 -5.77
N LEU A 56 -2.90 6.30 -6.85
CA LEU A 56 -2.34 6.25 -8.21
C LEU A 56 -1.95 7.65 -8.70
N ASP A 57 -0.70 7.80 -9.17
CA ASP A 57 -0.23 9.03 -9.80
C ASP A 57 -0.32 8.97 -11.33
N PHE A 58 -1.38 9.53 -11.89
CA PHE A 58 -1.65 9.54 -13.34
C PHE A 58 -0.79 10.51 -14.15
N ARG A 59 0.15 11.24 -13.53
CA ARG A 59 1.01 12.19 -14.24
C ARG A 59 2.11 11.51 -15.07
N HIS A 60 2.39 10.23 -14.83
CA HIS A 60 3.58 9.53 -15.32
C HIS A 60 3.30 8.39 -16.32
N GLY A 61 2.34 8.59 -17.22
CA GLY A 61 2.09 7.68 -18.36
C GLY A 61 1.04 6.60 -18.09
N ASP A 62 1.09 5.50 -18.86
CA ASP A 62 -0.03 4.55 -18.97
C ASP A 62 -0.08 3.49 -17.87
N PHE A 63 0.98 3.34 -17.08
CA PHE A 63 1.05 2.30 -16.04
C PHE A 63 -0.01 2.48 -14.92
N PRO A 64 -0.20 3.69 -14.36
CA PRO A 64 -1.30 3.98 -13.43
C PRO A 64 -2.68 3.63 -13.99
N ALA A 65 -2.94 3.89 -15.28
CA ALA A 65 -4.22 3.57 -15.91
C ALA A 65 -4.49 2.05 -15.96
N ARG A 66 -3.45 1.23 -16.18
CA ARG A 66 -3.57 -0.22 -16.12
C ARG A 66 -3.83 -0.74 -14.71
N LEU A 67 -3.15 -0.18 -13.70
CA LEU A 67 -3.40 -0.52 -12.29
C LEU A 67 -4.81 -0.13 -11.87
N TYR A 68 -5.28 1.04 -12.29
CA TYR A 68 -6.66 1.49 -12.05
C TYR A 68 -7.67 0.46 -12.54
N ALA A 69 -7.53 -0.01 -13.80
CA ALA A 69 -8.44 -1.00 -14.37
C ALA A 69 -8.45 -2.33 -13.60
N LEU A 70 -7.28 -2.78 -13.11
CA LEU A 70 -7.17 -4.00 -12.28
C LEU A 70 -7.85 -3.82 -10.91
N PHE A 71 -7.65 -2.68 -10.25
CA PHE A 71 -8.26 -2.41 -8.95
C PHE A 71 -9.78 -2.21 -9.05
N GLU A 72 -10.27 -1.54 -10.10
CA GLU A 72 -11.70 -1.45 -10.37
C GLU A 72 -12.32 -2.82 -10.63
N TYR A 73 -11.66 -3.68 -11.40
CA TYR A 73 -12.11 -5.05 -11.60
C TYR A 73 -12.18 -5.80 -10.26
N ALA A 74 -11.12 -5.76 -9.46
CA ALA A 74 -11.11 -6.40 -8.14
C ALA A 74 -12.22 -5.86 -7.22
N LEU A 75 -12.50 -4.55 -7.25
CA LEU A 75 -13.56 -3.94 -6.45
C LEU A 75 -14.95 -4.44 -6.84
N ARG A 76 -15.21 -4.62 -8.15
CA ARG A 76 -16.47 -5.21 -8.63
C ARG A 76 -16.61 -6.67 -8.19
N GLU A 77 -15.53 -7.45 -8.26
CA GLU A 77 -15.52 -8.85 -7.82
C GLU A 77 -15.79 -8.97 -6.31
N VAL A 78 -15.13 -8.14 -5.48
CA VAL A 78 -15.38 -8.05 -4.02
C VAL A 78 -16.84 -7.73 -3.74
N LYS A 79 -17.40 -6.72 -4.40
CA LYS A 79 -18.81 -6.33 -4.25
C LYS A 79 -19.78 -7.43 -4.67
N ALA A 80 -19.36 -8.29 -5.60
CA ALA A 80 -20.13 -9.45 -6.04
C ALA A 80 -19.88 -10.72 -5.19
N GLY A 81 -19.11 -10.62 -4.11
CA GLY A 81 -18.77 -11.75 -3.24
C GLY A 81 -17.85 -12.79 -3.90
N ARG A 82 -17.10 -12.39 -4.94
CA ARG A 82 -16.12 -13.23 -5.65
C ARG A 82 -14.70 -12.86 -5.19
N TRP A 83 -14.07 -13.76 -4.45
CA TRP A 83 -12.85 -13.45 -3.69
C TRP A 83 -11.55 -13.88 -4.36
N THR A 84 -11.61 -14.90 -5.22
CA THR A 84 -10.42 -15.54 -5.80
C THR A 84 -9.57 -14.55 -6.61
N MET A 85 -10.20 -13.78 -7.49
CA MET A 85 -9.47 -12.84 -8.35
C MET A 85 -8.95 -11.61 -7.60
N PRO A 86 -9.73 -10.94 -6.72
CA PRO A 86 -9.21 -9.86 -5.87
C PRO A 86 -8.02 -10.30 -5.02
N HIS A 87 -8.12 -11.45 -4.35
CA HIS A 87 -7.03 -12.00 -3.56
C HIS A 87 -5.77 -12.18 -4.41
N ARG A 88 -5.91 -12.86 -5.56
CA ARG A 88 -4.80 -13.13 -6.47
C ARG A 88 -4.11 -11.86 -6.97
N ILE A 89 -4.89 -10.88 -7.41
CA ILE A 89 -4.36 -9.60 -7.92
C ILE A 89 -3.55 -8.88 -6.83
N LEU A 90 -4.11 -8.77 -5.62
CA LEU A 90 -3.45 -8.09 -4.50
C LEU A 90 -2.18 -8.81 -4.06
N ALA A 91 -2.21 -10.15 -4.01
CA ALA A 91 -1.05 -10.95 -3.61
C ALA A 91 0.08 -10.89 -4.66
N GLU A 92 -0.22 -11.10 -5.94
CA GLU A 92 0.79 -11.08 -7.01
C GLU A 92 1.43 -9.69 -7.15
N LEU A 93 0.64 -8.61 -7.07
CA LEU A 93 1.19 -7.24 -7.12
C LEU A 93 2.06 -6.93 -5.91
N ARG A 94 1.65 -7.33 -4.70
CA ARG A 94 2.47 -7.18 -3.49
C ARG A 94 3.82 -7.85 -3.65
N ASP A 95 3.82 -9.08 -4.14
CA ASP A 95 5.04 -9.89 -4.26
C ASP A 95 5.95 -9.30 -5.35
N ALA A 96 5.38 -8.80 -6.45
CA ALA A 96 6.12 -8.07 -7.48
C ALA A 96 6.76 -6.77 -6.92
N TRP A 97 6.01 -5.99 -6.12
CA TRP A 97 6.57 -4.79 -5.47
C TRP A 97 7.68 -5.15 -4.50
N ARG A 98 7.51 -6.16 -3.65
CA ARG A 98 8.55 -6.64 -2.73
C ARG A 98 9.82 -7.05 -3.47
N GLN A 99 9.68 -7.74 -4.61
CA GLN A 99 10.82 -8.12 -5.44
C GLN A 99 11.51 -6.90 -6.06
N ALA A 100 10.75 -5.95 -6.61
CA ALA A 100 11.30 -4.75 -7.25
C ALA A 100 11.99 -3.80 -6.27
N LEU A 101 11.56 -3.80 -5.00
CA LEU A 101 12.08 -2.96 -3.94
C LEU A 101 13.14 -3.65 -3.07
N ALA A 102 13.34 -4.96 -3.25
CA ALA A 102 14.39 -5.67 -2.54
C ALA A 102 15.75 -5.08 -2.96
N PRO A 103 16.65 -4.80 -2.00
CA PRO A 103 17.98 -4.30 -2.34
C PRO A 103 18.66 -5.29 -3.27
N SER A 104 19.10 -4.82 -4.44
CA SER A 104 19.92 -5.59 -5.35
C SER A 104 21.17 -6.04 -4.60
N GLN A 105 21.26 -7.33 -4.29
CA GLN A 105 22.49 -7.91 -3.76
C GLN A 105 23.52 -7.85 -4.90
N GLY A 106 24.38 -6.84 -4.86
CA GLY A 106 25.56 -6.71 -5.72
C GLY A 106 26.72 -7.54 -5.21
#